data_AF-A0A926A010-F1
#
_entry.id   AF-A0A926A010-F1
#
_cell.length_a   1.000
_cell.length_b   1.000
_cell.length_c   1.000
_cell.angle_alpha   90.00
_cell.angle_beta   90.00
_cell.angle_gamma   90.00
#
_symmetry.space_group_name_H-M   'P 1'
#
loop_
_entity.id
_entity.type
_entity.pdbx_description
1 polymer ?
#
loop_
_entity_poly.entity_id
_entity_poly.type
_entity_poly.pdbx_seq_one_letter_code
_entity_poly.pdbx_strand_id
1 'polypeptide(L)'
;MMRAAVLTALSSALAALAGSPLTAQAPAEHARTRWERLCQIRRDQFDLILPSALRDHGVDMWIVMQKENQFDPMYEDLGRGYVGSVGYWIFTARGGDRIERASIGVSGYQLDRCGYDLVRGFAPLRPFVAKRNPKRIAINMSDDIGAAD
;
A
#
# COMPACT_ATOMS: atom_id res chain seq x y z
N MET A 1 61.37 33.14 48.83
CA MET A 1 61.67 34.15 47.78
C MET A 1 60.68 33.88 46.64
N MET A 2 59.46 34.45 46.60
CA MET A 2 59.06 35.77 46.04
C MET A 2 59.77 36.01 44.69
N ARG A 3 59.13 36.17 43.51
CA ARG A 3 57.91 36.89 43.04
C ARG A 3 57.50 36.32 41.65
N ALA A 4 56.23 36.05 41.31
CA ALA A 4 55.08 36.90 40.98
C ALA A 4 55.06 37.50 39.54
N ALA A 5 53.91 37.30 38.86
CA ALA A 5 53.24 38.06 37.77
C ALA A 5 52.74 37.08 36.68
N VAL A 6 51.47 36.64 36.59
CA VAL A 6 50.17 37.32 36.43
C VAL A 6 49.93 37.90 35.01
N LEU A 7 48.79 37.46 34.44
CA LEU A 7 47.95 38.03 33.36
C LEU A 7 48.40 37.89 31.89
N THR A 8 47.66 37.04 31.15
CA THR A 8 46.74 37.55 30.11
C THR A 8 45.63 36.55 29.84
N ALA A 9 44.42 37.08 29.68
CA ALA A 9 43.16 36.40 29.50
C ALA A 9 42.79 36.20 28.02
N LEU A 10 41.69 35.46 27.84
CA LEU A 10 40.71 35.50 26.75
C LEU A 10 40.89 34.59 25.53
N SER A 11 39.73 34.00 25.19
CA SER A 11 39.29 33.48 23.89
C SER A 11 39.82 32.08 23.56
N SER A 12 39.00 31.05 23.33
CA SER A 12 37.75 31.08 22.56
C SER A 12 36.95 29.82 22.87
N ALA A 13 35.69 29.98 23.28
CA ALA A 13 34.68 28.96 23.03
C ALA A 13 34.43 28.95 21.52
N LEU A 14 35.17 28.12 20.78
CA LEU A 14 34.88 27.93 19.36
C LEU A 14 33.72 26.94 19.26
N ALA A 15 32.52 27.51 19.21
CA ALA A 15 31.36 26.85 18.67
C ALA A 15 31.70 26.34 17.26
N ALA A 16 32.10 25.07 17.16
CA ALA A 16 32.04 24.37 15.90
C ALA A 16 30.56 24.08 15.63
N LEU A 17 29.87 25.10 15.11
CA LEU A 17 28.81 24.94 14.14
C LEU A 17 29.41 24.22 12.92
N ALA A 18 29.76 22.94 13.07
CA ALA A 18 30.06 22.08 11.95
C ALA A 18 28.71 21.89 11.26
N GLY A 19 28.55 22.64 10.16
CA GLY A 19 27.31 22.79 9.43
C GLY A 19 26.60 21.46 9.26
N SER A 20 25.28 21.49 9.44
CA SER A 20 24.42 20.41 8.97
C SER A 20 24.91 20.03 7.57
N PRO A 21 25.30 18.77 7.32
CA PRO A 21 25.65 18.37 5.97
C PRO A 21 24.45 18.75 5.12
N LEU A 22 24.68 19.64 4.15
CA LEU A 22 23.73 19.96 3.10
C LEU A 22 23.27 18.59 2.60
N THR A 23 22.05 18.19 2.95
CA THR A 23 21.61 16.80 2.81
C THR A 23 21.76 16.44 1.35
N ALA A 24 22.77 15.64 1.03
CA ALA A 24 22.94 15.11 -0.31
C ALA A 24 21.67 14.33 -0.62
N GLN A 25 20.88 14.85 -1.56
CA GLN A 25 19.65 14.18 -1.97
C GLN A 25 20.03 12.79 -2.47
N ALA A 26 19.46 11.74 -1.88
CA ALA A 26 19.68 10.40 -2.36
C ALA A 26 19.34 10.34 -3.86
N PRO A 27 20.14 9.64 -4.70
CA PRO A 27 19.87 9.56 -6.11
C PRO A 27 18.46 8.98 -6.33
N ALA A 28 17.70 9.59 -7.25
CA ALA A 28 16.36 9.13 -7.57
C ALA A 28 16.43 7.69 -8.09
N GLU A 29 15.65 6.79 -7.49
CA GLU A 29 15.56 5.40 -7.92
C GLU A 29 15.00 5.31 -9.35
N HIS A 30 15.58 4.45 -10.18
CA HIS A 30 15.08 4.17 -11.51
C HIS A 30 13.61 3.71 -11.45
N ALA A 31 12.75 4.30 -12.28
CA ALA A 31 11.30 4.05 -12.25
C ALA A 31 10.94 2.56 -12.34
N ARG A 32 11.71 1.79 -13.11
CA ARG A 32 11.55 0.34 -13.23
C ARG A 32 11.81 -0.40 -11.92
N THR A 33 12.94 -0.12 -11.25
CA THR A 33 13.29 -0.75 -9.98
C THR A 33 12.24 -0.46 -8.91
N ARG A 34 11.77 0.80 -8.85
CA ARG A 34 10.66 1.17 -7.95
C ARG A 34 9.39 0.39 -8.27
N TRP A 35 9.04 0.25 -9.55
CA TRP A 35 7.86 -0.51 -9.98
C TRP A 35 7.97 -2.00 -9.59
N GLU A 36 9.11 -2.63 -9.86
CA GLU A 36 9.36 -4.04 -9.52
C GLU A 36 9.27 -4.26 -8.00
N ARG A 37 9.85 -3.34 -7.20
CA ARG A 37 9.77 -3.38 -5.74
C ARG A 37 8.33 -3.28 -5.24
N LEU A 38 7.55 -2.32 -5.73
CA LEU A 38 6.15 -2.17 -5.33
C LEU A 38 5.31 -3.39 -5.71
N CYS A 39 5.61 -4.01 -6.86
CA CYS A 39 4.97 -5.25 -7.27
C CYS A 39 5.33 -6.43 -6.35
N GLN A 40 6.56 -6.51 -5.88
CA GLN A 40 6.95 -7.52 -4.89
C GLN A 40 6.26 -7.29 -3.54
N ILE A 41 6.32 -6.07 -3.01
CA ILE A 41 5.66 -5.72 -1.73
C ILE A 41 4.19 -6.10 -1.76
N ARG A 42 3.46 -5.79 -2.84
CA ARG A 42 2.04 -6.14 -2.97
C ARG A 42 1.81 -7.65 -2.95
N ARG A 43 2.63 -8.42 -3.67
CA ARG A 43 2.54 -9.89 -3.65
C ARG A 43 2.77 -10.41 -2.24
N ASP A 44 3.81 -9.92 -1.56
CA ASP A 44 4.13 -10.31 -0.20
C ASP A 44 2.98 -9.98 0.77
N GLN A 45 2.35 -8.80 0.64
CA GLN A 45 1.15 -8.46 1.42
C GLN A 45 0.01 -9.45 1.18
N PHE A 46 -0.26 -9.79 -0.08
CA PHE A 46 -1.32 -10.74 -0.43
C PHE A 46 -1.01 -12.19 -0.06
N ASP A 47 0.26 -12.58 0.00
CA ASP A 47 0.71 -13.96 0.27
C ASP A 47 0.98 -14.21 1.76
N LEU A 48 1.46 -13.21 2.49
CA LEU A 48 1.94 -13.37 3.87
C LEU A 48 0.99 -12.78 4.91
N ILE A 49 0.31 -11.67 4.59
CA ILE A 49 -0.50 -10.92 5.56
C ILE A 49 -2.00 -11.19 5.36
N LEU A 50 -2.48 -10.99 4.13
CA LEU A 50 -3.90 -11.09 3.80
C LEU A 50 -4.54 -12.44 4.17
N PRO A 51 -3.90 -13.62 3.96
CA PRO A 51 -4.52 -14.89 4.32
C PRO A 51 -4.81 -15.00 5.82
N SER A 52 -3.88 -14.55 6.66
CA SER A 52 -4.03 -14.54 8.11
C SER A 52 -5.11 -13.54 8.54
N ALA A 53 -5.10 -12.31 8.00
CA ALA A 53 -6.13 -11.31 8.30
C ALA A 53 -7.55 -11.80 7.98
N LEU A 54 -7.76 -12.44 6.83
CA LEU A 54 -9.07 -12.99 6.48
C LEU A 54 -9.47 -14.14 7.42
N ARG A 55 -8.54 -15.06 7.73
CA ARG A 55 -8.78 -16.22 8.59
C ARG A 55 -9.09 -15.81 10.03
N ASP A 56 -8.31 -14.91 10.60
CA ASP A 56 -8.42 -14.47 12.00
C ASP A 56 -9.76 -13.77 12.26
N HIS A 57 -10.36 -13.18 11.22
CA HIS A 57 -11.68 -12.57 11.27
C HIS A 57 -12.80 -13.43 10.66
N GLY A 58 -12.52 -14.67 10.25
CA GLY A 58 -13.50 -15.58 9.64
C GLY A 58 -14.17 -15.00 8.39
N VAL A 59 -13.44 -14.24 7.57
CA VAL A 59 -13.89 -13.62 6.34
C VAL A 59 -13.56 -14.54 5.16
N ASP A 60 -14.57 -14.91 4.38
CA ASP A 60 -14.38 -15.77 3.19
C ASP A 60 -14.05 -14.95 1.94
N MET A 61 -14.51 -13.71 1.89
CA MET A 61 -14.32 -12.81 0.77
C MET A 61 -14.21 -11.37 1.25
N TRP A 62 -13.25 -10.63 0.73
CA TRP A 62 -13.17 -9.19 0.92
C TRP A 62 -13.29 -8.50 -0.44
N ILE A 63 -14.19 -7.53 -0.51
CA ILE A 63 -14.49 -6.76 -1.72
C ILE A 63 -14.20 -5.30 -1.41
N VAL A 64 -13.23 -4.73 -2.12
CA VAL A 64 -12.98 -3.29 -2.15
C VAL A 64 -13.65 -2.74 -3.39
N MET A 65 -14.56 -1.80 -3.19
CA MET A 65 -15.30 -1.14 -4.27
C MET A 65 -14.83 0.30 -4.41
N GLN A 66 -14.76 0.78 -5.64
CA GLN A 66 -14.43 2.16 -5.93
C GLN A 66 -15.29 2.67 -7.09
N LYS A 67 -15.84 3.88 -6.97
CA LYS A 67 -16.43 4.62 -8.10
C LYS A 67 -15.35 5.41 -8.84
N GLU A 68 -15.56 5.70 -10.12
CA GLU A 68 -14.63 6.54 -10.89
C GLU A 68 -14.36 7.87 -10.15
N ASN A 69 -13.08 8.25 -10.07
CA ASN A 69 -12.58 9.45 -9.37
C ASN A 69 -12.87 9.51 -7.86
N GLN A 70 -13.30 8.42 -7.24
CA GLN A 70 -13.52 8.31 -5.79
C GLN A 70 -12.62 7.23 -5.21
N PHE A 71 -11.32 7.50 -5.10
CA PHE A 71 -10.32 6.50 -4.72
C PHE A 71 -10.50 5.99 -3.29
N ASP A 72 -10.77 4.70 -3.16
CA ASP A 72 -10.74 4.00 -1.87
C ASP A 72 -9.35 4.20 -1.22
N PRO A 73 -9.25 4.32 0.12
CA PRO A 73 -7.97 4.46 0.81
C PRO A 73 -6.92 3.41 0.44
N MET A 74 -7.33 2.23 -0.02
CA MET A 74 -6.45 1.14 -0.42
C MET A 74 -6.05 1.18 -1.91
N TYR A 75 -6.52 2.15 -2.70
CA TYR A 75 -6.29 2.23 -4.14
C TYR A 75 -4.81 2.05 -4.53
N GLU A 76 -3.92 2.68 -3.78
CA GLU A 76 -2.46 2.62 -3.99
C GLU A 76 -1.89 1.22 -3.75
N ASP A 77 -2.26 0.63 -2.61
CA ASP A 77 -1.77 -0.66 -2.16
C ASP A 77 -2.27 -1.80 -3.06
N LEU A 78 -3.49 -1.68 -3.56
CA LEU A 78 -4.12 -2.64 -4.47
C LEU A 78 -3.59 -2.54 -5.91
N GLY A 79 -2.63 -1.66 -6.18
CA GLY A 79 -1.96 -1.58 -7.47
C GLY A 79 -2.65 -0.69 -8.47
N ARG A 80 -3.46 0.25 -7.97
CA ARG A 80 -4.12 1.29 -8.77
C ARG A 80 -4.94 0.67 -9.90
N GLY A 81 -5.15 1.49 -10.93
CA GLY A 81 -5.79 1.11 -12.18
C GLY A 81 -6.86 2.12 -12.57
N TYR A 82 -7.22 2.10 -13.84
CA TYR A 82 -8.28 2.95 -14.35
C TYR A 82 -9.63 2.29 -14.07
N VAL A 83 -10.49 3.04 -13.37
CA VAL A 83 -11.87 2.68 -13.06
C VAL A 83 -12.78 3.62 -13.85
N GLY A 84 -13.43 3.11 -14.89
CA GLY A 84 -14.30 3.94 -15.75
C GLY A 84 -15.76 4.06 -15.30
N SER A 85 -16.15 3.39 -14.21
CA SER A 85 -17.47 3.55 -13.59
C SER A 85 -17.44 3.01 -12.15
N VAL A 86 -17.45 1.68 -11.99
CA VAL A 86 -17.27 1.01 -10.71
C VAL A 86 -16.24 -0.10 -10.88
N GLY A 87 -15.26 -0.11 -9.99
CA GLY A 87 -14.17 -1.06 -9.92
C GLY A 87 -14.27 -1.91 -8.66
N TYR A 88 -13.86 -3.17 -8.77
CA TYR A 88 -13.80 -4.09 -7.65
C TYR A 88 -12.46 -4.79 -7.60
N TRP A 89 -11.81 -4.76 -6.44
CA TRP A 89 -10.76 -5.72 -6.08
C TRP A 89 -11.36 -6.73 -5.12
N ILE A 90 -11.22 -8.01 -5.46
CA ILE A 90 -11.91 -9.10 -4.76
C ILE A 90 -10.88 -10.15 -4.36
N PHE A 91 -10.87 -10.44 -3.07
CA PHE A 91 -9.99 -11.41 -2.45
C PHE A 91 -10.85 -12.52 -1.86
N THR A 92 -10.64 -13.76 -2.29
CA THR A 92 -11.47 -14.90 -1.83
C THR A 92 -10.60 -15.97 -1.19
N ALA A 93 -10.90 -16.29 0.08
CA ALA A 93 -10.34 -17.43 0.77
C ALA A 93 -11.02 -18.71 0.27
N ARG A 94 -10.27 -19.57 -0.42
CA ARG A 94 -10.79 -20.81 -1.05
C ARG A 94 -10.59 -22.06 -0.17
N GLY A 95 -10.32 -21.87 1.13
CA GLY A 95 -10.10 -22.94 2.10
C GLY A 95 -8.69 -23.52 2.16
N GLY A 96 -7.73 -22.95 1.40
CA GLY A 96 -6.30 -23.25 1.51
C GLY A 96 -5.49 -21.99 1.85
N ASP A 97 -4.16 -22.09 1.81
CA ASP A 97 -3.26 -21.00 2.24
C ASP A 97 -3.24 -19.79 1.29
N ARG A 98 -3.71 -19.96 0.05
CA ARG A 98 -3.62 -18.96 -1.00
C ARG A 98 -4.97 -18.30 -1.27
N ILE A 99 -4.96 -16.97 -1.31
CA ILE A 99 -6.13 -16.14 -1.62
C ILE A 99 -6.27 -15.96 -3.12
N GLU A 100 -7.46 -16.23 -3.66
CA GLU A 100 -7.80 -15.87 -5.04
C GLU A 100 -7.93 -14.35 -5.16
N ARG A 101 -7.27 -13.75 -6.16
CA ARG A 101 -7.18 -12.30 -6.35
C ARG A 101 -7.78 -11.92 -7.70
N ALA A 102 -8.88 -11.17 -7.68
CA ALA A 102 -9.55 -10.71 -8.88
C ALA A 102 -9.68 -9.19 -8.90
N SER A 103 -9.60 -8.63 -10.11
CA SER A 103 -9.96 -7.25 -10.43
C SER A 103 -11.06 -7.28 -11.50
N ILE A 104 -12.16 -6.59 -11.25
CA ILE A 104 -13.30 -6.47 -12.17
C ILE A 104 -13.65 -5.00 -12.35
N GLY A 105 -13.69 -4.54 -13.60
CA GLY A 105 -13.97 -3.14 -13.90
C GLY A 105 -12.80 -2.20 -13.64
N VAL A 106 -11.61 -2.73 -13.32
CA VAL A 106 -10.37 -1.97 -13.20
C VAL A 106 -9.36 -2.52 -14.20
N SER A 107 -8.76 -1.63 -15.00
CA SER A 107 -7.68 -1.99 -15.92
C SER A 107 -6.36 -1.34 -15.51
N GLY A 108 -5.23 -2.01 -15.73
CA GLY A 108 -3.95 -1.39 -15.43
C GLY A 108 -2.80 -2.39 -15.41
N TYR A 109 -1.65 -1.95 -15.90
CA TYR A 109 -0.48 -2.81 -16.07
C TYR A 109 0.05 -3.41 -14.75
N GLN A 110 -0.12 -2.71 -13.64
CA GLN A 110 0.21 -3.23 -12.31
C GLN A 110 -0.69 -4.40 -11.92
N LEU A 111 -1.99 -4.35 -12.23
CA LEU A 111 -2.90 -5.45 -11.96
C LEU A 111 -2.51 -6.67 -12.81
N ASP A 112 -2.24 -6.45 -14.10
CA ASP A 112 -1.90 -7.50 -15.07
C ASP A 112 -0.59 -8.23 -14.75
N ARG A 113 0.36 -7.56 -14.09
CA ARG A 113 1.71 -8.08 -13.85
C ARG A 113 2.03 -8.37 -12.39
N CYS A 114 1.29 -7.82 -11.44
CA CYS A 114 1.74 -7.75 -10.05
C CYS A 114 0.83 -8.47 -9.06
N GLY A 115 0.31 -9.64 -9.46
CA GLY A 115 -0.18 -10.64 -8.51
C GLY A 115 -1.68 -10.91 -8.54
N TYR A 116 -2.42 -10.46 -9.54
CA TYR A 116 -3.83 -10.83 -9.72
C TYR A 116 -3.97 -12.09 -10.57
N ASP A 117 -4.92 -12.95 -10.23
CA ASP A 117 -5.26 -14.16 -10.98
C ASP A 117 -6.21 -13.86 -12.15
N LEU A 118 -7.05 -12.85 -11.97
CA LEU A 118 -8.04 -12.42 -12.93
C LEU A 118 -8.07 -10.90 -12.97
N VAL A 119 -7.86 -10.32 -14.14
CA VAL A 119 -8.13 -8.91 -14.42
C VAL A 119 -9.08 -8.87 -15.60
N ARG A 120 -10.22 -8.19 -15.45
CA ARG A 120 -11.22 -8.08 -16.51
C ARG A 120 -11.97 -6.76 -16.46
N GLY A 121 -12.52 -6.38 -17.61
CA GLY A 121 -13.49 -5.29 -17.71
C GLY A 121 -14.75 -5.53 -16.87
N PHE A 122 -15.56 -4.49 -16.75
CA PHE A 122 -16.76 -4.51 -15.92
C PHE A 122 -17.67 -5.70 -16.25
N ALA A 123 -18.16 -6.35 -15.20
CA ALA A 123 -19.12 -7.43 -15.28
C ALA A 123 -20.02 -7.38 -14.03
N PRO A 124 -21.27 -7.84 -14.11
CA PRO A 124 -22.12 -7.96 -12.93
C PRO A 124 -21.42 -8.76 -11.82
N LEU A 125 -21.37 -8.20 -10.61
CA LEU A 125 -20.64 -8.78 -9.49
C LEU A 125 -21.34 -10.03 -8.92
N ARG A 126 -22.69 -10.06 -8.92
CA ARG A 126 -23.48 -11.11 -8.29
C ARG A 126 -23.15 -12.52 -8.80
N PRO A 127 -23.05 -12.80 -10.12
CA PRO A 127 -22.61 -14.12 -10.60
C PRO A 127 -21.21 -14.53 -10.13
N PHE A 128 -20.28 -13.57 -10.05
CA PHE A 128 -18.92 -13.82 -9.58
C PHE A 128 -18.92 -14.25 -8.10
N VAL A 129 -19.67 -13.53 -7.27
CA VAL A 129 -19.81 -13.83 -5.83
C VAL A 129 -20.55 -15.15 -5.62
N ALA A 130 -21.69 -15.36 -6.29
CA ALA A 130 -22.52 -16.55 -6.14
C ALA A 130 -21.76 -17.84 -6.47
N LYS A 131 -20.92 -17.85 -7.51
CA LYS A 131 -20.09 -19.01 -7.88
C LYS A 131 -19.10 -19.41 -6.77
N ARG A 132 -18.65 -18.44 -5.97
CA ARG A 132 -17.71 -18.65 -4.86
C ARG A 132 -18.40 -18.95 -3.55
N ASN A 133 -19.67 -18.60 -3.43
CA ASN A 133 -20.54 -18.88 -2.29
C ASN A 133 -19.89 -18.54 -0.92
N PRO A 134 -19.35 -17.33 -0.73
CA PRO A 134 -18.80 -16.92 0.57
C PRO A 134 -19.92 -16.85 1.62
N LYS A 135 -19.63 -17.25 2.85
CA LYS A 135 -20.56 -17.11 3.99
C LYS A 135 -20.42 -15.73 4.64
N ARG A 136 -19.20 -15.20 4.71
CA ARG A 136 -18.91 -13.86 5.23
C ARG A 136 -18.13 -13.02 4.23
N ILE A 137 -18.71 -11.87 3.87
CA ILE A 137 -18.08 -10.88 2.99
C ILE A 137 -17.71 -9.65 3.82
N ALA A 138 -16.44 -9.22 3.75
CA ALA A 138 -15.98 -7.94 4.26
C ALA A 138 -16.01 -6.88 3.15
N ILE A 139 -16.27 -5.64 3.54
CA ILE A 139 -16.22 -4.44 2.69
C ILE A 139 -15.55 -3.31 3.47
N ASN A 140 -14.97 -2.34 2.77
CA ASN A 140 -14.48 -1.12 3.40
C ASN A 140 -15.66 -0.19 3.66
N MET A 141 -15.79 0.30 4.90
CA MET A 141 -16.83 1.23 5.34
C MET A 141 -16.27 2.25 6.33
N SER A 142 -16.75 3.49 6.28
CA SER A 142 -16.35 4.60 7.13
C SER A 142 -17.41 5.69 7.11
N ASP A 143 -17.81 6.17 8.29
CA ASP A 143 -18.74 7.32 8.41
C ASP A 143 -18.07 8.66 8.04
N ASP A 144 -16.73 8.71 8.05
CA ASP A 144 -15.94 9.93 7.89
C ASP A 144 -15.23 10.03 6.52
N ILE A 145 -15.10 8.90 5.81
CA ILE A 145 -14.37 8.83 4.53
C ILE A 145 -15.37 8.48 3.43
N GLY A 146 -15.86 9.50 2.72
CA GLY A 146 -16.81 9.33 1.61
C GLY A 146 -16.31 8.48 0.44
N ALA A 147 -15.04 8.07 0.42
CA ALA A 147 -14.52 7.13 -0.58
C ALA A 147 -14.63 5.66 -0.16
N ALA A 148 -15.00 5.43 1.08
CA ALA A 148 -15.27 4.14 1.67
C ALA A 148 -16.57 4.23 2.50
N ASP A 149 -17.61 4.90 1.99
CA ASP A 149 -18.91 5.07 2.66
C ASP A 149 -19.84 3.85 2.52
#